data_AF-S7ZZZ8-F1
#
_entry.id   AF-S7ZZZ8-F1
#
_cell.length_a   1.000
_cell.length_b   1.000
_cell.length_c   1.000
_cell.angle_alpha   90.00
_cell.angle_beta   90.00
_cell.angle_gamma   90.00
#
_symmetry.space_group_name_H-M   'P 1'
#
loop_
_entity.id
_entity.type
_entity.pdbx_description
1 polymer ?
#
loop_
_entity_poly.entity_id
_entity_poly.type
_entity_poly.pdbx_seq_one_letter_code
_entity_poly.pdbx_strand_id
1 'polypeptide(L)'
;MPYKFDSVNSGNTIKFFKVDPNNGNLLEQSNFNPAAGFGNGMPTSPINAVALPAAGGSFDRYHVFYLSSGSSSSQGILQERYWTPSTGWQTGSVGGLNFAVQATSTISSAMWMDGSTLNIRIYVTNTAGNIAEIGLGNNPSGWVLIRTVG
;
A
#
# COMPACT_ATOMS: atom_id res chain seq x y z
N MET A 1 5.43 16.43 11.23
CA MET A 1 5.94 15.13 10.74
C MET A 1 6.33 15.29 9.27
N PRO A 2 7.40 14.65 8.77
CA PRO A 2 7.75 14.73 7.35
C PRO A 2 6.67 14.08 6.48
N TYR A 3 6.41 14.65 5.31
CA TYR A 3 5.50 14.07 4.32
C TYR A 3 6.06 12.75 3.79
N LYS A 4 5.19 11.74 3.67
CA LYS A 4 5.50 10.48 2.97
C LYS A 4 4.89 10.56 1.56
N PHE A 5 5.69 10.17 0.57
CA PHE A 5 5.34 10.22 -0.84
C PHE A 5 5.48 8.83 -1.43
N ASP A 6 4.54 8.49 -2.30
CA ASP A 6 4.71 7.40 -3.24
C ASP A 6 4.15 7.78 -4.61
N SER A 7 4.57 7.09 -5.65
CA SER A 7 4.14 7.37 -7.01
C SER A 7 4.06 6.12 -7.86
N VAL A 8 3.08 6.13 -8.76
CA VAL A 8 2.83 5.01 -9.67
C VAL A 8 2.67 5.54 -11.07
N ASN A 9 3.23 4.84 -12.06
CA ASN A 9 3.05 5.19 -13.48
C ASN A 9 2.10 4.19 -14.16
N SER A 10 1.22 4.71 -15.01
CA SER A 10 0.35 3.90 -15.88
C SER A 10 0.20 4.62 -17.21
N GLY A 11 0.84 4.08 -18.27
CA GLY A 11 0.92 4.76 -19.57
C GLY A 11 1.52 6.16 -19.44
N ASN A 12 0.80 7.18 -19.90
CA ASN A 12 1.21 8.59 -19.83
C ASN A 12 0.79 9.30 -18.54
N THR A 13 0.31 8.58 -17.53
CA THR A 13 -0.13 9.18 -16.27
C THR A 13 0.77 8.75 -15.12
N ILE A 14 1.28 9.72 -14.36
CA ILE A 14 1.87 9.47 -13.05
C ILE A 14 0.81 9.82 -12.00
N LYS A 15 0.59 8.95 -11.02
CA LYS A 15 -0.22 9.28 -9.84
C LYS A 15 0.70 9.42 -8.65
N PHE A 16 0.52 10.50 -7.91
CA PHE A 16 1.22 10.75 -6.65
C PHE A 16 0.27 10.46 -5.49
N PHE A 17 0.81 9.89 -4.42
CA PHE A 17 0.11 9.66 -3.17
C PHE A 17 0.87 10.40 -2.05
N LYS A 18 0.16 11.27 -1.33
CA LYS A 18 0.70 12.05 -0.21
C LYS A 18 -0.13 11.78 1.04
N VAL A 19 0.45 11.86 2.24
CA VAL A 19 -0.28 11.79 3.52
C VAL A 19 -0.38 13.19 4.17
N ASP A 20 -1.55 13.52 4.74
CA ASP A 20 -1.79 14.70 5.57
C ASP A 20 -1.00 14.61 6.87
N PRO A 21 -0.11 15.57 7.14
CA PRO A 21 0.56 15.64 8.42
C PRO A 21 -0.38 16.02 9.57
N ASN A 22 -1.58 16.55 9.30
CA ASN A 22 -2.51 17.05 10.33
C ASN A 22 -3.53 16.02 10.81
N ASN A 23 -3.94 15.11 9.94
CA ASN A 23 -4.97 14.10 10.26
C ASN A 23 -4.59 12.67 9.81
N GLY A 24 -3.41 12.49 9.20
CA GLY A 24 -2.92 11.20 8.75
C GLY A 24 -3.62 10.65 7.51
N ASN A 25 -4.61 11.32 6.92
CA ASN A 25 -5.31 10.86 5.73
C ASN A 25 -4.39 10.88 4.51
N LEU A 26 -4.55 9.98 3.54
CA LEU A 26 -4.06 10.26 2.19
C LEU A 26 -4.66 11.61 1.72
N LEU A 27 -3.83 12.51 1.22
CA LEU A 27 -4.14 13.91 0.90
C LEU A 27 -4.38 14.18 -0.57
N GLU A 28 -3.95 13.32 -1.47
CA GLU A 28 -4.13 13.56 -2.90
C GLU A 28 -3.75 12.32 -3.70
N GLN A 29 -4.62 11.93 -4.64
CA GLN A 29 -4.18 11.35 -5.91
C GLN A 29 -4.06 12.52 -6.90
N SER A 30 -2.86 13.02 -7.13
CA SER A 30 -2.62 13.97 -8.22
C SER A 30 -2.26 13.16 -9.46
N ASN A 31 -3.08 13.22 -10.50
CA ASN A 31 -2.75 12.64 -11.80
C ASN A 31 -1.96 13.66 -12.59
N PHE A 32 -0.73 13.36 -13.00
CA PHE A 32 -0.03 14.13 -14.02
C PHE A 32 -0.22 13.45 -15.36
N ASN A 33 -0.97 14.07 -16.26
CA ASN A 33 -0.98 13.76 -17.68
C ASN A 33 -0.25 14.91 -18.40
N PRO A 34 0.83 14.65 -19.16
CA PRO A 34 1.60 15.70 -19.83
C PRO A 34 0.77 16.54 -20.82
N ALA A 35 -0.38 16.03 -21.29
CA ALA A 35 -1.31 16.75 -22.15
C ALA A 35 -2.41 17.52 -21.42
N ALA A 36 -2.69 17.21 -20.14
CA ALA A 36 -3.86 17.74 -19.41
C ALA A 36 -3.57 18.35 -18.03
N GLY A 37 -2.32 18.29 -17.55
CA GLY A 37 -1.93 18.86 -16.26
C GLY A 37 -2.30 17.99 -15.05
N PHE A 38 -2.35 18.61 -13.87
CA PHE A 38 -2.67 17.95 -12.59
C PHE A 38 -4.19 17.87 -12.36
N GLY A 39 -4.69 16.70 -11.95
CA GLY A 39 -6.10 16.52 -11.54
C GLY A 39 -6.25 15.73 -10.24
N ASN A 40 -7.23 16.12 -9.40
CA ASN A 40 -7.44 15.61 -8.04
C ASN A 40 -8.46 14.45 -7.97
N GLY A 41 -8.17 13.44 -7.15
CA GLY A 41 -9.14 12.46 -6.64
C GLY A 41 -8.72 11.95 -5.26
N MET A 42 -9.64 11.65 -4.34
CA MET A 42 -9.28 11.24 -2.98
C MET A 42 -10.26 10.21 -2.37
N PRO A 43 -9.75 9.10 -1.79
CA PRO A 43 -10.36 8.43 -0.66
C PRO A 43 -9.75 8.86 0.69
N THR A 44 -10.56 8.91 1.74
CA THR A 44 -10.21 9.25 3.13
C THR A 44 -9.92 7.99 3.96
N SER A 45 -8.67 7.75 4.41
CA SER A 45 -8.28 6.85 5.54
C SER A 45 -6.75 6.87 5.84
N PRO A 46 -6.26 6.46 7.05
CA PRO A 46 -5.14 7.12 7.72
C PRO A 46 -3.79 6.33 7.91
N ILE A 47 -2.71 7.09 8.16
CA ILE A 47 -1.31 6.86 8.65
C ILE A 47 -0.39 5.85 7.91
N ASN A 48 0.81 6.33 7.51
CA ASN A 48 1.94 5.55 6.95
C ASN A 48 1.67 4.80 5.64
N ALA A 49 1.15 5.48 4.63
CA ALA A 49 0.89 4.89 3.32
C ALA A 49 2.15 4.73 2.44
N VAL A 50 2.24 3.60 1.75
CA VAL A 50 3.10 3.32 0.59
C VAL A 50 2.18 2.77 -0.50
N ALA A 51 2.24 3.35 -1.70
CA ALA A 51 1.40 3.02 -2.84
C ALA A 51 2.22 2.33 -3.94
N LEU A 52 1.88 1.08 -4.24
CA LEU A 52 2.50 0.35 -5.32
C LEU A 52 1.82 0.60 -6.67
N PRO A 53 2.59 0.83 -7.74
CA PRO A 53 2.12 0.61 -9.09
C PRO A 53 1.97 -0.90 -9.30
N ALA A 54 0.87 -1.32 -9.93
CA ALA A 54 0.96 -2.51 -10.74
C ALA A 54 1.85 -2.21 -11.96
N ALA A 55 3.01 -2.86 -12.04
CA ALA A 55 3.82 -2.84 -13.25
C ALA A 55 3.40 -4.01 -14.16
N GLY A 56 2.71 -3.67 -15.26
CA GLY A 56 2.59 -4.53 -16.44
C GLY A 56 1.42 -5.50 -16.46
N GLY A 57 0.68 -5.50 -17.57
CA GLY A 57 -0.44 -6.40 -17.86
C GLY A 57 -1.82 -5.78 -17.65
N SER A 58 -2.87 -6.49 -18.07
CA SER A 58 -4.30 -6.10 -18.07
C SER A 58 -4.94 -5.88 -16.69
N PHE A 59 -4.15 -5.52 -15.69
CA PHE A 59 -4.59 -5.23 -14.33
C PHE A 59 -4.32 -3.75 -14.05
N ASP A 60 -5.22 -2.90 -14.53
CA ASP A 60 -5.37 -1.51 -14.09
C ASP A 60 -5.72 -1.53 -12.60
N ARG A 61 -4.80 -1.80 -11.68
CA ARG A 61 -5.09 -1.80 -10.24
C ARG A 61 -3.99 -1.09 -9.48
N TYR A 62 -4.40 -0.38 -8.43
CA TYR A 62 -3.49 0.27 -7.50
C TYR A 62 -3.63 -0.39 -6.15
N HIS A 63 -2.53 -0.57 -5.42
CA HIS A 63 -2.54 -1.10 -4.07
C HIS A 63 -1.82 -0.11 -3.16
N VAL A 64 -2.45 0.26 -2.05
CA VAL A 64 -1.93 1.21 -1.07
C VAL A 64 -1.92 0.52 0.28
N PHE A 65 -0.73 0.31 0.81
CA PHE A 65 -0.50 -0.31 2.11
C PHE A 65 -0.24 0.76 3.15
N TYR A 66 -0.86 0.64 4.32
CA TYR A 66 -0.77 1.64 5.37
C TYR A 66 -0.87 1.00 6.76
N LEU A 67 -0.58 1.76 7.81
CA LEU A 67 -0.73 1.30 9.19
C LEU A 67 -1.92 2.00 9.85
N SER A 68 -2.98 1.26 10.17
CA SER A 68 -4.01 1.74 11.09
C SER A 68 -3.52 1.70 12.53
N SER A 69 -4.22 2.37 13.45
CA SER A 69 -3.95 2.26 14.89
C SER A 69 -3.98 0.79 15.35
N GLY A 70 -2.97 0.39 16.13
CA GLY A 70 -2.91 -0.92 16.78
C GLY A 70 -3.37 -0.90 18.24
N SER A 71 -3.05 -1.96 18.97
CA SER A 71 -3.39 -2.12 20.41
C SER A 71 -2.66 -1.15 21.34
N SER A 72 -1.62 -0.46 20.87
CA SER A 72 -0.89 0.57 21.61
C SER A 72 -0.48 1.71 20.67
N SER A 73 -0.10 2.85 21.25
CA SER A 73 0.45 3.99 20.49
C SER A 73 1.77 3.69 19.78
N SER A 74 2.47 2.63 20.17
CA SER A 74 3.71 2.15 19.55
C SER A 74 3.48 1.10 18.46
N GLN A 75 2.23 0.74 18.18
CA GLN A 75 1.86 -0.32 17.25
C GLN A 75 0.86 0.18 16.20
N GLY A 76 1.06 -0.27 14.98
CA GLY A 76 0.08 -0.18 13.91
C GLY A 76 -0.33 -1.56 13.41
N ILE A 77 -1.48 -1.65 12.76
CA ILE A 77 -1.89 -2.86 12.04
C ILE A 77 -1.75 -2.60 10.54
N LEU A 78 -1.11 -3.52 9.83
CA LEU A 78 -0.99 -3.43 8.38
C LEU A 78 -2.37 -3.53 7.71
N GLN A 79 -2.67 -2.58 6.82
CA GLN A 79 -3.91 -2.46 6.07
C GLN A 79 -3.64 -2.25 4.59
N GLU A 80 -4.70 -2.40 3.78
CA GLU A 80 -4.67 -2.20 2.33
C GLU A 80 -5.94 -1.50 1.84
N ARG A 81 -5.75 -0.51 0.96
CA ARG A 81 -6.77 -0.06 0.02
C ARG A 81 -6.29 -0.41 -1.38
N TYR A 82 -7.18 -0.89 -2.23
CA TYR A 82 -6.85 -1.12 -3.63
C TYR A 82 -7.91 -0.54 -4.55
N TRP A 83 -7.55 -0.21 -5.78
CA TRP A 83 -8.45 0.36 -6.77
C TRP A 83 -8.53 -0.52 -8.01
N THR A 84 -9.70 -0.59 -8.64
CA THR A 84 -9.91 -1.21 -9.96
C THR A 84 -10.81 -0.31 -10.84
N PRO A 85 -10.72 -0.35 -12.19
CA PRO A 85 -11.55 0.46 -13.07
C PRO A 85 -13.03 0.17 -12.92
N SER A 86 -13.37 -1.09 -12.68
CA SER A 86 -14.76 -1.53 -12.60
C SER A 86 -15.42 -1.19 -11.27
N THR A 87 -14.65 -1.10 -10.18
CA THR A 87 -15.21 -1.04 -8.81
C THR A 87 -14.73 0.17 -8.01
N GLY A 88 -13.73 0.90 -8.49
CA GLY A 88 -13.14 2.00 -7.73
C GLY A 88 -12.33 1.50 -6.54
N TRP A 89 -12.23 2.32 -5.49
CA TRP A 89 -11.45 2.01 -4.29
C TRP A 89 -12.18 1.05 -3.34
N GLN A 90 -11.48 0.01 -2.92
CA GLN A 90 -11.95 -1.07 -2.07
C GLN A 90 -10.98 -1.31 -0.91
N THR A 91 -11.46 -1.96 0.15
CA THR A 91 -10.61 -2.43 1.26
C THR A 91 -10.01 -3.77 0.91
N GLY A 92 -8.69 -3.89 1.05
CA GLY A 92 -7.92 -5.11 0.82
C GLY A 92 -8.01 -6.10 1.97
N SER A 93 -7.64 -7.35 1.71
CA SER A 93 -7.77 -8.44 2.67
C SER A 93 -6.56 -8.61 3.60
N VAL A 94 -5.45 -7.88 3.38
CA VAL A 94 -4.26 -7.98 4.25
C VAL A 94 -4.57 -7.63 5.70
N GLY A 95 -5.51 -6.71 5.94
CA GLY A 95 -5.96 -6.32 7.28
C GLY A 95 -6.52 -7.49 8.10
N GLY A 96 -7.02 -8.54 7.42
CA GLY A 96 -7.49 -9.76 8.07
C GLY A 96 -6.39 -10.53 8.80
N LEU A 97 -5.11 -10.28 8.50
CA LEU A 97 -3.99 -10.88 9.23
C LEU A 97 -3.82 -10.31 10.64
N ASN A 98 -4.37 -9.12 10.94
CA ASN A 98 -4.12 -8.39 12.18
C ASN A 98 -2.61 -8.30 12.52
N PHE A 99 -1.76 -8.14 11.49
CA PHE A 99 -0.31 -8.17 11.67
C PHE A 99 0.17 -6.89 12.35
N ALA A 100 0.71 -7.02 13.57
CA ALA A 100 1.21 -5.91 14.37
C ALA A 100 2.60 -5.46 13.89
N VAL A 101 2.70 -4.17 13.60
CA VAL A 101 3.88 -3.49 13.07
C VAL A 101 4.31 -2.39 14.04
N GLN A 102 5.60 -2.10 14.16
CA GLN A 102 6.03 -0.91 14.89
C GLN A 102 5.45 0.35 14.26
N ALA A 103 4.89 1.26 15.06
CA ALA A 103 4.31 2.51 14.54
C ALA A 103 5.32 3.37 13.77
N THR A 104 6.61 3.23 14.09
CA THR A 104 7.74 3.90 13.43
C THR A 104 8.24 3.19 12.17
N SER A 105 7.73 1.99 11.86
CA SER A 105 8.13 1.24 10.66
C SER A 105 7.84 2.06 9.41
N THR A 106 8.76 1.98 8.45
CA THR A 106 8.43 2.24 7.04
C THR A 106 7.77 1.00 6.46
N ILE A 107 7.00 1.19 5.39
CA ILE A 107 6.51 0.08 4.57
C ILE A 107 7.37 0.08 3.31
N SER A 108 7.74 -1.08 2.81
CA SER A 108 8.25 -1.25 1.44
C SER A 108 7.48 -2.39 0.81
N SER A 109 7.32 -2.36 -0.51
CA SER A 109 6.61 -3.46 -1.16
C SER A 109 7.03 -3.63 -2.62
N ALA A 110 6.74 -4.80 -3.16
CA ALA A 110 7.00 -5.16 -4.54
C ALA A 110 5.82 -5.97 -5.08
N MET A 111 5.54 -5.81 -6.37
CA MET A 111 4.48 -6.51 -7.07
C MET A 111 5.02 -7.11 -8.36
N TRP A 112 4.57 -8.31 -8.69
CA TRP A 112 4.83 -8.92 -9.99
C TRP A 112 3.68 -9.82 -10.41
N MET A 113 3.62 -10.10 -11.70
CA MET A 113 2.68 -11.05 -12.29
C MET A 113 3.39 -12.38 -12.57
N ASP A 114 2.72 -13.48 -12.25
CA ASP A 114 3.09 -14.84 -12.69
C ASP A 114 1.91 -15.45 -13.45
N GLY A 115 1.95 -15.34 -14.78
CA GLY A 115 0.79 -15.58 -15.64
C GLY A 115 -0.37 -14.63 -15.29
N SER A 116 -1.53 -15.18 -14.93
CA SER A 116 -2.70 -14.42 -14.46
C SER A 116 -2.69 -14.15 -12.95
N THR A 117 -1.64 -14.57 -12.25
CA THR A 117 -1.54 -14.48 -10.79
C THR A 117 -0.87 -13.20 -10.37
N LEU A 118 -1.56 -12.42 -9.54
CA LEU A 118 -0.98 -11.28 -8.85
C LEU A 118 -0.18 -11.76 -7.64
N ASN A 119 1.08 -11.35 -7.57
CA ASN A 119 1.93 -11.55 -6.41
C ASN A 119 2.34 -10.20 -5.83
N ILE A 120 2.29 -10.09 -4.50
CA ILE A 120 2.73 -8.91 -3.76
C ILE A 120 3.61 -9.36 -2.59
N ARG A 121 4.66 -8.60 -2.29
CA ARG A 121 5.43 -8.70 -1.04
C ARG A 121 5.47 -7.35 -0.35
N ILE A 122 5.29 -7.37 0.97
CA ILE A 122 5.34 -6.22 1.85
C ILE A 122 6.40 -6.49 2.91
N TYR A 123 7.25 -5.50 3.14
CA TYR A 123 8.33 -5.53 4.12
C TYR A 123 8.07 -4.44 5.17
N VAL A 124 8.05 -4.84 6.43
CA VAL A 124 7.81 -3.97 7.59
C VAL A 124 8.66 -4.43 8.79
N THR A 125 8.90 -3.55 9.74
CA THR A 125 9.51 -3.89 11.03
C THR A 125 8.42 -4.31 12.00
N ASN A 126 8.43 -5.57 12.43
CA ASN A 126 7.47 -6.10 13.40
C ASN A 126 7.74 -5.52 14.81
N THR A 127 6.83 -5.77 15.75
CA THR A 127 6.94 -5.26 17.12
C THR A 127 8.18 -5.71 17.89
N ALA A 128 8.80 -6.82 17.48
CA ALA A 128 10.06 -7.32 18.04
C ALA A 128 11.32 -6.64 17.44
N GLY A 129 11.17 -5.78 16.42
CA GLY A 129 12.29 -5.09 15.76
C GLY A 129 12.86 -5.83 14.55
N ASN A 130 12.27 -6.95 14.14
CA ASN A 130 12.73 -7.74 13.00
C ASN A 130 12.03 -7.32 11.71
N ILE A 131 12.68 -7.53 10.56
CA ILE A 131 12.04 -7.33 9.25
C ILE A 131 11.13 -8.53 8.96
N ALA A 132 9.84 -8.28 8.77
CA ALA A 132 8.85 -9.26 8.37
C ALA A 132 8.50 -9.09 6.88
N GLU A 133 8.43 -10.21 6.17
CA GLU A 133 7.94 -10.29 4.79
C GLU A 133 6.53 -10.88 4.80
N ILE A 134 5.55 -10.14 4.28
CA ILE A 134 4.15 -10.54 4.14
C ILE A 134 3.84 -10.67 2.65
N GLY A 135 3.20 -11.75 2.25
CA GLY A 135 3.04 -12.07 0.84
C GLY A 135 1.61 -12.42 0.43
N LEU A 136 1.22 -11.96 -0.76
CA LEU A 136 0.07 -12.42 -1.54
C LEU A 136 0.57 -13.27 -2.71
N GLY A 137 -0.08 -14.40 -2.99
CA GLY A 137 0.18 -15.23 -4.17
C GLY A 137 -0.74 -16.44 -4.23
N ASN A 138 -0.39 -17.42 -5.07
CA ASN A 138 -1.10 -18.71 -5.16
C ASN A 138 -0.52 -19.79 -4.25
N ASN A 139 0.71 -19.61 -3.77
CA ASN A 139 1.33 -20.53 -2.84
C ASN A 139 2.14 -19.77 -1.78
N PRO A 140 1.58 -19.56 -0.58
CA PRO A 140 0.20 -19.89 -0.20
C PRO A 140 -0.84 -18.95 -0.84
N SER A 141 -2.10 -19.42 -0.90
CA SER A 141 -3.23 -18.62 -1.39
C SER A 141 -3.61 -17.56 -0.37
N GLY A 142 -3.76 -16.31 -0.82
CA GLY A 142 -4.10 -15.19 0.04
C GLY A 142 -2.89 -14.57 0.73
N TRP A 143 -3.16 -13.68 1.69
CA TRP A 143 -2.12 -13.01 2.45
C TRP A 143 -1.58 -13.91 3.56
N VAL A 144 -0.25 -13.95 3.70
CA VAL A 144 0.42 -14.67 4.80
C VAL A 144 1.67 -13.94 5.28
N LEU A 145 2.12 -14.25 6.49
CA LEU A 145 3.50 -14.01 6.89
C LEU A 145 4.40 -15.06 6.23
N ILE A 146 5.34 -14.62 5.38
CA ILE A 146 6.29 -15.49 4.67
C ILE A 146 7.46 -15.83 5.57
N ARG A 147 8.10 -14.81 6.16
CA ARG A 147 9.25 -14.98 7.06
C ARG A 147 9.52 -13.74 7.89
N THR A 148 10.40 -13.90 8.87
CA THR A 148 10.96 -12.82 9.69
C THR A 148 12.48 -12.98 9.73
N VAL A 149 13.21 -11.88 9.60
CA VAL A 149 14.68 -11.83 9.64
C VAL A 149 15.11 -10.82 10.71
N GLY A 150 15.98 -11.25 11.62
CA GLY A 150 16.52 -10.46 12.73
C GLY A 150 17.97 -10.81 13.00
#